data_AF-A0A3C7VVV8-F1
#
_entry.id   AF-A0A3C7VVV8-F1
#
_cell.length_a   1.000
_cell.length_b   1.000
_cell.length_c   1.000
_cell.angle_alpha   90.00
_cell.angle_beta   90.00
_cell.angle_gamma   90.00
#
_symmetry.space_group_name_H-M   'P 1'
#
loop_
_entity.id
_entity.type
_entity.pdbx_description
1 polymer ?
#
loop_
_entity_poly.entity_id
_entity_poly.type
_entity_poly.pdbx_seq_one_letter_code
_entity_poly.pdbx_strand_id
1 'polypeptide(L)'
;LACPWAHRTLIVRALKGLEDLIDVSVVSPLMLSQGWTFETAEGSTGDRVGGRAFMHEVYTAARADYTGRVTVPVLWDRERETIVSNESADIVR
;
A
#
# COMPACT_ATOMS: atom_id res chain seq x y z
N LEU A 1 11.22 -4.93 -0.14
CA LEU A 1 10.26 -5.21 -1.23
C LEU A 1 10.15 -6.72 -1.43
N ALA A 2 9.01 -7.34 -1.11
CA ALA A 2 8.87 -8.81 -1.10
C ALA A 2 7.73 -9.35 -1.97
N CYS A 3 6.67 -8.58 -2.22
CA CYS A 3 5.48 -9.04 -2.94
C CYS A 3 5.61 -8.82 -4.47
N PRO A 4 5.49 -9.86 -5.32
CA PRO A 4 5.63 -9.70 -6.78
C PRO A 4 4.50 -8.87 -7.41
N TRP A 5 3.29 -8.91 -6.86
CA TRP A 5 2.17 -8.09 -7.34
C TRP A 5 2.41 -6.60 -7.08
N ALA A 6 2.91 -6.26 -5.89
CA ALA A 6 3.29 -4.87 -5.57
C ALA A 6 4.53 -4.42 -6.37
N HIS A 7 5.45 -5.33 -6.68
CA HIS A 7 6.62 -4.98 -7.47
C HIS A 7 6.25 -4.54 -8.90
N ARG A 8 5.18 -5.10 -9.50
CA ARG A 8 4.70 -4.69 -10.83
C ARG A 8 4.37 -3.19 -10.89
N THR A 9 3.70 -2.66 -9.86
CA THR A 9 3.29 -1.26 -9.84
C THR A 9 4.50 -0.34 -9.71
N LEU A 10 5.53 -0.73 -8.95
CA LEU A 10 6.78 0.03 -8.84
C LEU A 10 7.58 0.06 -10.14
N ILE A 11 7.64 -1.08 -10.85
CA ILE A 11 8.30 -1.14 -12.17
C ILE A 11 7.59 -0.20 -13.14
N VAL A 12 6.26 -0.26 -13.22
CA VAL A 12 5.48 0.61 -14.13
C VAL A 12 5.59 2.07 -13.74
N ARG A 13 5.57 2.40 -12.43
CA ARG A 13 5.81 3.76 -11.93
C ARG A 13 7.13 4.32 -12.46
N ALA A 14 8.22 3.55 -12.39
CA ALA A 14 9.52 3.97 -12.90
C ALA A 14 9.57 4.04 -14.43
N LEU A 15 9.04 3.02 -15.13
CA LEU A 15 9.02 3.00 -16.60
C LEU A 15 8.19 4.14 -17.21
N LYS A 16 7.21 4.66 -16.47
CA LYS A 16 6.33 5.74 -16.90
C LYS A 16 6.75 7.12 -16.38
N GLY A 17 7.81 7.22 -15.58
CA GLY A 17 8.27 8.50 -15.03
C GLY A 17 7.28 9.13 -14.05
N LEU A 18 6.56 8.31 -13.27
CA LEU A 18 5.49 8.77 -12.37
C LEU A 18 5.99 9.09 -10.95
N GLU A 19 7.30 9.18 -10.74
CA GLU A 19 7.87 9.25 -9.40
C GLU A 19 7.50 10.52 -8.64
N ASP A 20 7.39 11.64 -9.35
CA ASP A 20 7.02 12.94 -8.79
C ASP A 20 5.50 13.09 -8.56
N LEU A 21 4.70 12.19 -9.16
CA LEU A 21 3.24 12.24 -9.09
C LEU A 21 2.66 11.26 -8.07
N ILE A 22 3.34 10.11 -7.88
CA ILE A 22 2.86 9.03 -7.02
C ILE A 22 3.91 8.75 -5.96
N ASP A 23 3.64 9.19 -4.74
CA ASP A 23 4.44 8.81 -3.58
C ASP A 23 4.27 7.33 -3.23
N VAL A 24 5.27 6.76 -2.54
CA VAL A 24 5.27 5.36 -2.12
C VAL A 24 5.55 5.25 -0.62
N SER A 25 4.71 4.47 0.06
CA SER A 25 4.97 3.90 1.38
C SER A 25 5.26 2.41 1.23
N VAL A 26 6.32 1.91 1.88
CA VAL A 26 6.74 0.50 1.84
C VAL A 26 6.52 -0.11 3.22
N VAL A 27 5.67 -1.14 3.30
CA VAL A 27 5.45 -1.94 4.51
C VAL A 27 6.69 -2.73 4.92
N SER A 28 6.74 -3.14 6.19
CA SER A 28 7.71 -4.11 6.69
C SER A 28 7.68 -5.40 5.85
N PRO A 29 8.83 -6.06 5.60
CA PRO A 29 8.87 -7.36 4.96
C PRO A 29 8.30 -8.49 5.85
N LEU A 30 8.18 -8.27 7.16
CA LEU A 30 7.68 -9.26 8.10
C LEU A 30 6.15 -9.24 8.12
N MET A 31 5.53 -10.36 7.72
CA MET A 31 4.08 -10.53 7.74
C MET A 31 3.71 -11.55 8.81
N LEU A 32 3.35 -11.06 10.00
CA LEU A 32 3.04 -11.88 11.18
C LEU A 32 1.51 -11.90 11.44
N SER A 33 1.09 -12.02 12.69
CA SER A 33 -0.32 -12.18 13.09
C SER A 33 -1.23 -11.01 12.70
N GLN A 34 -0.69 -9.79 12.62
CA GLN A 34 -1.42 -8.58 12.20
C GLN A 34 -1.28 -8.29 10.69
N GLY A 35 -0.67 -9.21 9.93
CA GLY A 35 -0.39 -9.01 8.51
C GLY A 35 0.75 -8.01 8.29
N TRP A 36 0.58 -7.14 7.28
CA TRP A 36 1.58 -6.14 6.91
C TRP A 36 1.58 -4.96 7.89
N THR A 37 2.77 -4.60 8.38
CA THR A 37 2.99 -3.48 9.31
C THR A 37 3.73 -2.33 8.63
N PHE A 38 3.66 -1.15 9.25
CA PHE A 38 4.46 0.02 8.88
C PHE A 38 5.61 0.26 9.88
N GLU A 39 6.09 -0.81 10.53
CA GLU A 39 7.16 -0.73 11.54
C GLU A 39 8.50 -0.32 10.90
N THR A 40 8.94 0.89 11.23
CA THR A 40 10.17 1.49 10.66
C THR A 40 11.43 0.80 11.13
N ALA A 41 11.42 0.22 12.34
CA ALA A 41 12.53 -0.58 12.85
C ALA A 41 12.78 -1.84 12.00
N GLU A 42 11.77 -2.30 11.24
CA GLU A 42 11.85 -3.47 10.35
C GLU A 42 12.18 -3.10 8.89
N GLY A 43 12.54 -1.83 8.62
CA GLY A 43 12.87 -1.35 7.28
C GLY A 43 11.67 -0.86 6.47
N SER A 44 10.51 -0.64 7.11
CA SER A 44 9.40 0.10 6.51
C SER A 44 9.74 1.59 6.38
N THR A 45 9.08 2.28 5.44
CA THR A 45 9.09 3.75 5.37
C THR A 45 8.10 4.42 6.33
N GLY A 46 7.29 3.64 7.06
CA GLY A 46 6.07 4.12 7.71
C GLY A 46 4.93 4.39 6.72
N ASP A 47 3.72 4.63 7.22
CA ASP A 47 2.60 5.16 6.44
C ASP A 47 2.73 6.68 6.30
N ARG A 48 3.15 7.14 5.12
CA ARG A 48 3.29 8.57 4.79
C ARG A 48 1.97 9.31 4.56
N VAL A 49 0.83 8.61 4.58
CA VAL A 49 -0.49 9.22 4.34
C VAL A 49 -1.18 9.52 5.67
N GLY A 50 -1.41 8.51 6.50
CA GLY A 50 -2.19 8.67 7.75
C GLY A 50 -1.47 8.23 9.01
N GLY A 51 -0.17 7.93 8.94
CA GLY A 51 0.63 7.53 10.11
C GLY A 51 0.15 6.24 10.78
N ARG A 52 -0.52 5.37 10.04
CA ARG A 52 -1.08 4.10 10.53
C ARG A 52 0.02 3.08 10.83
N ALA A 53 -0.23 2.19 11.79
CA ALA A 53 0.72 1.15 12.19
C ALA A 53 0.58 -0.12 11.34
N PHE A 54 -0.62 -0.41 10.85
CA PHE A 54 -0.93 -1.64 10.12
C PHE A 54 -1.67 -1.39 8.82
N MET A 55 -1.45 -2.28 7.84
CA MET A 55 -2.11 -2.18 6.54
C MET A 55 -3.63 -2.37 6.64
N HIS A 56 -4.13 -3.13 7.62
CA HIS A 56 -5.57 -3.32 7.77
C HIS A 56 -6.28 -2.02 8.18
N GLU A 57 -5.59 -1.11 8.87
CA GLU A 57 -6.13 0.21 9.22
C GLU A 57 -6.35 1.08 7.99
N VAL A 58 -5.56 0.90 6.92
CA VAL A 58 -5.78 1.57 5.63
C VAL A 58 -7.10 1.10 5.01
N TYR A 59 -7.39 -0.20 5.08
CA TYR A 59 -8.67 -0.75 4.60
C TYR A 59 -9.85 -0.30 5.47
N THR A 60 -9.69 -0.30 6.79
CA THR A 60 -10.70 0.22 7.73
C THR A 60 -10.98 1.71 7.50
N ALA A 61 -9.96 2.51 7.19
CA ALA A 61 -10.12 3.93 6.86
C ALA A 61 -10.93 4.14 5.57
N ALA A 62 -10.71 3.32 4.55
CA ALA A 62 -11.53 3.38 3.32
C ALA A 62 -12.95 2.85 3.52
N ARG A 63 -13.13 1.85 4.39
CA ARG A 63 -14.41 1.22 4.70
C ARG A 63 -14.38 0.55 6.08
N ALA A 64 -15.11 1.12 7.04
CA ALA A 64 -15.08 0.69 8.44
C ALA A 64 -15.55 -0.77 8.66
N ASP A 65 -16.47 -1.26 7.83
CA ASP A 65 -17.03 -2.61 7.88
C ASP A 65 -16.37 -3.58 6.87
N TYR A 66 -15.16 -3.26 6.40
CA TYR A 66 -14.46 -4.10 5.43
C TYR A 66 -14.21 -5.52 5.96
N THR A 67 -14.70 -6.51 5.23
CA THR A 67 -14.36 -7.93 5.42
C THR A 67 -13.64 -8.45 4.19
N GLY A 68 -12.43 -8.97 4.37
CA GLY A 68 -11.65 -9.51 3.26
C GLY A 68 -10.16 -9.62 3.58
N ARG A 69 -9.37 -9.92 2.55
CA ARG A 69 -7.91 -9.98 2.68
C ARG A 69 -7.32 -8.58 2.57
N VAL A 70 -6.44 -8.25 3.49
CA VAL A 70 -5.64 -7.01 3.47
C VAL A 70 -4.38 -7.27 2.66
N THR A 71 -4.34 -6.75 1.43
CA THR A 71 -3.29 -7.03 0.45
C THR A 71 -2.49 -5.78 0.08
N VAL A 72 -1.31 -6.01 -0.51
CA VAL A 72 -0.52 -5.02 -1.26
C VAL A 72 -0.43 -5.49 -2.73
N PRO A 73 -0.38 -4.57 -3.71
CA PRO A 73 -0.35 -3.11 -3.59
C PRO A 73 -1.73 -2.50 -3.25
N VAL A 74 -1.72 -1.24 -2.81
CA VAL A 74 -2.91 -0.38 -2.71
C VAL A 74 -2.59 0.96 -3.36
N LEU A 75 -3.45 1.40 -4.27
CA LEU A 75 -3.50 2.76 -4.78
C LEU A 75 -4.52 3.54 -3.93
N TRP A 76 -4.04 4.60 -3.28
CA TRP A 76 -4.82 5.40 -2.34
C TRP A 76 -5.09 6.79 -2.91
N ASP A 77 -6.34 7.26 -2.80
CA ASP A 77 -6.74 8.64 -3.11
C ASP A 77 -6.63 9.49 -1.84
N ARG A 78 -5.72 10.48 -1.85
CA ARG A 78 -5.51 11.40 -0.72
C ARG A 78 -6.61 12.44 -0.57
N GLU A 79 -7.34 12.76 -1.63
CA GLU A 79 -8.40 13.77 -1.60
C GLU A 79 -9.69 13.15 -1.04
N ARG A 80 -10.04 11.95 -1.49
CA ARG A 80 -11.25 11.23 -1.05
C ARG A 80 -11.04 10.32 0.15
N GLU A 81 -9.79 10.21 0.61
CA GLU A 81 -9.37 9.33 1.70
C GLU A 81 -9.88 7.89 1.55
N THR A 82 -9.66 7.30 0.37
CA THR A 82 -10.15 5.94 0.09
C THR A 82 -9.21 5.14 -0.82
N ILE A 83 -9.45 3.83 -0.89
CA ILE A 83 -8.73 2.93 -1.79
C ILE A 83 -9.34 3.05 -3.19
N VAL A 84 -8.53 3.45 -4.17
CA VAL A 84 -8.90 3.43 -5.59
C VAL A 84 -8.90 2.01 -6.11
N SER A 85 -7.83 1.26 -5.84
CA SER A 85 -7.70 -0.14 -6.23
C SER A 85 -6.66 -0.86 -5.38
N ASN A 86 -6.87 -2.15 -5.16
CA ASN A 86 -5.89 -3.08 -4.62
C ASN A 86 -5.57 -4.23 -5.60
N GLU A 87 -5.99 -4.11 -6.87
CA GLU A 87 -5.71 -5.07 -7.93
C GLU A 87 -4.53 -4.58 -8.79
N SER A 88 -3.39 -5.25 -8.62
CA SER A 88 -2.15 -4.90 -9.32
C SER A 88 -2.29 -4.85 -10.84
N ALA A 89 -3.10 -5.72 -11.44
CA ALA A 89 -3.29 -5.77 -12.89
C ALA A 89 -4.07 -4.57 -13.43
N ASP A 90 -4.96 -3.99 -12.63
CA ASP A 90 -5.72 -2.81 -12.98
C ASP A 90 -4.92 -1.53 -12.72
N ILE A 91 -4.11 -1.49 -11.65
CA ILE A 91 -3.26 -0.33 -11.33
C ILE A 91 -2.22 -0.04 -12.43
N VAL A 92 -1.73 -1.08 -13.12
CA VAL A 92 -0.68 -0.93 -14.15
C VAL A 92 -1.19 -0.65 -15.56
N ARG A 93 -2.50 -0.61 -15.77
CA ARG A 93 -3.12 -0.33 -17.09
C ARG A 93 -3.23 1.15 -17.34
#